data_AF-A0A7K2VM09-F1
#
_entry.id   AF-A0A7K2VM09-F1
#
_cell.length_a   1.000
_cell.length_b   1.000
_cell.length_c   1.000
_cell.angle_alpha   90.00
_cell.angle_beta   90.00
_cell.angle_gamma   90.00
#
_symmetry.space_group_name_H-M   'P 1'
#
loop_
_entity.id
_entity.type
_entity.pdbx_description
1 polymer ?
#
loop_
_entity_poly.entity_id
_entity_poly.type
_entity_poly.pdbx_seq_one_letter_code
_entity_poly.pdbx_strand_id
1 'polypeptide(L)'
;MTDRPAQRTPNRQLAALIAEAGFSNAGLARRVDQLGLEHGLDLRYDKTSVTRWLRGQQPRGTTPALIAEVFTRRLGRRLTAQDLGLDACAPVYAGLEFAGTPEEAVDIVSGLWRKDSGSHAELRKIAFTPAGLVVPSRDWLIGKADDRVAREPAVRVPAQAGPARAPAPPAERPSGHRVTGGDLAALRSVG
;
A
#
# COMPACT_ATOMS: atom_id res chain seq x y z
N MET A 1 18.43 0.45 -24.21
CA MET A 1 17.08 0.78 -24.71
C MET A 1 16.70 2.13 -24.11
N THR A 2 16.89 3.22 -24.85
CA THR A 2 16.59 4.58 -24.39
C THR A 2 15.08 4.80 -24.43
N ASP A 3 14.46 4.81 -23.26
CA ASP A 3 13.03 5.07 -23.10
C ASP A 3 12.72 6.50 -23.57
N ARG A 4 12.00 6.62 -24.69
CA ARG A 4 11.62 7.91 -25.26
C ARG A 4 10.55 8.48 -24.33
N PRO A 5 10.75 9.66 -23.69
CA PRO A 5 9.76 10.17 -22.77
C PRO A 5 8.43 10.31 -23.49
N ALA A 6 7.40 9.62 -22.99
CA ALA A 6 6.04 9.70 -23.52
C ALA A 6 5.66 11.18 -23.68
N GLN A 7 5.22 11.57 -24.88
CA GLN A 7 4.81 12.94 -25.17
C GLN A 7 3.64 13.31 -24.25
N ARG A 8 3.91 14.16 -23.26
CA ARG A 8 2.90 14.63 -22.32
C ARG A 8 2.11 15.77 -22.96
N THR A 9 0.79 15.66 -22.96
CA THR A 9 -0.10 16.72 -23.43
C THR A 9 -0.03 17.91 -22.47
N PRO A 10 0.18 19.14 -22.95
CA PRO A 10 0.17 20.34 -22.11
C PRO A 10 -1.17 20.52 -21.38
N ASN A 11 -1.14 20.89 -20.10
CA ASN A 11 -2.34 21.16 -19.29
C ASN A 11 -2.85 22.58 -19.56
N ARG A 12 -3.79 22.70 -20.51
CA ARG A 12 -4.41 23.97 -20.91
C ARG A 12 -5.39 24.52 -19.86
N GLN A 13 -6.03 23.65 -19.07
CA GLN A 13 -6.99 24.04 -18.04
C GLN A 13 -6.28 24.78 -16.89
N LEU A 14 -5.18 24.20 -16.38
CA LEU A 14 -4.34 24.85 -15.39
C LEU A 14 -3.78 26.19 -15.91
N ALA A 15 -3.35 26.25 -17.17
CA ALA A 15 -2.84 27.48 -17.77
C ALA A 15 -3.89 28.60 -17.79
N ALA A 16 -5.13 28.28 -18.17
CA ALA A 16 -6.23 29.23 -18.18
C ALA A 16 -6.55 29.76 -16.77
N LEU A 17 -6.64 28.87 -15.78
CA LEU A 17 -6.92 29.26 -14.40
C LEU A 17 -5.79 30.09 -13.78
N ILE A 18 -4.52 29.79 -14.06
CA ILE A 18 -3.38 30.63 -13.64
C ILE A 18 -3.54 32.07 -14.16
N ALA A 19 -3.92 32.22 -15.43
CA ALA A 19 -4.14 33.52 -16.04
C ALA A 19 -5.34 34.25 -15.41
N GLU A 20 -6.49 33.57 -15.25
CA GLU A 20 -7.71 34.11 -14.62
C GLU A 20 -7.44 34.59 -13.19
N ALA A 21 -6.70 33.80 -12.40
CA ALA A 21 -6.35 34.12 -11.03
C ALA A 21 -5.27 35.22 -10.89
N GLY A 22 -4.57 35.55 -11.98
CA GLY A 22 -3.43 36.46 -11.99
C GLY A 22 -2.22 35.91 -11.22
N PHE A 23 -2.03 34.59 -11.20
CA PHE A 23 -0.88 33.99 -10.51
C PHE A 23 0.36 33.97 -11.41
N SER A 24 1.52 34.25 -10.82
CA SER A 24 2.79 33.81 -11.39
C SER A 24 3.06 32.36 -10.98
N ASN A 25 3.84 31.62 -11.77
CA ASN A 25 4.20 30.23 -11.41
C ASN A 25 4.89 30.14 -10.04
N ALA A 26 5.79 31.08 -9.72
CA ALA A 26 6.41 31.14 -8.40
C ALA A 26 5.40 31.50 -7.30
N GLY A 27 4.45 32.40 -7.60
CA GLY A 27 3.40 32.81 -6.68
C GLY A 27 2.39 31.71 -6.38
N LEU A 28 2.08 30.85 -7.36
CA LEU A 28 1.25 29.66 -7.16
C LEU A 28 1.98 28.65 -6.27
N ALA A 29 3.25 28.35 -6.58
CA ALA A 29 4.04 27.38 -5.80
C ALA A 29 4.10 27.76 -4.30
N ARG A 30 4.41 29.02 -3.99
CA ARG A 30 4.44 29.53 -2.62
C ARG A 30 3.10 29.40 -1.88
N ARG A 31 1.98 29.62 -2.58
CA ARG A 31 0.64 29.48 -1.98
C ARG A 31 0.28 28.02 -1.72
N VAL A 32 0.68 27.12 -2.61
CA VAL A 32 0.51 25.68 -2.42
C VAL A 32 1.34 25.21 -1.23
N ASP A 33 2.59 25.66 -1.10
CA ASP A 33 3.44 25.32 0.05
C ASP A 33 2.88 25.89 1.36
N GLN A 34 2.42 27.16 1.35
CA GLN A 34 1.78 27.78 2.50
C GLN A 34 0.53 27.00 2.95
N LEU A 35 -0.33 26.63 1.99
CA LEU A 35 -1.51 25.81 2.29
C LEU A 35 -1.10 24.40 2.75
N GLY A 36 -0.04 23.83 2.19
CA GLY A 36 0.55 22.58 2.66
C GLY A 36 0.91 22.64 4.14
N LEU A 37 1.59 23.71 4.56
CA LEU A 37 1.95 23.95 5.96
C LEU A 37 0.72 24.11 6.87
N GLU A 38 -0.31 24.82 6.43
CA GLU A 38 -1.61 24.92 7.15
C GLU A 38 -2.23 23.54 7.39
N HIS A 39 -1.99 22.59 6.48
CA HIS A 39 -2.44 21.21 6.56
C HIS A 39 -1.40 20.25 7.18
N GLY A 40 -0.30 20.76 7.75
CA GLY A 40 0.75 19.96 8.40
C GLY A 40 1.66 19.19 7.44
N LEU A 41 1.76 19.63 6.18
CA LEU A 41 2.60 19.00 5.15
C LEU A 41 3.87 19.83 4.92
N ASP A 42 5.04 19.19 4.92
CA ASP A 42 6.31 19.82 4.49
C ASP A 42 6.45 19.69 2.96
N LEU A 43 5.92 20.68 2.24
CA LEU A 43 6.00 20.79 0.79
C LEU A 43 7.00 21.89 0.39
N ARG A 44 7.70 21.68 -0.73
CA ARG A 44 8.70 22.63 -1.26
C ARG A 44 8.61 22.69 -2.77
N TYR A 45 7.58 23.34 -3.27
CA TYR A 45 7.39 23.56 -4.69
C TYR A 45 7.97 24.89 -5.15
N ASP A 46 8.41 24.90 -6.41
CA ASP A 46 8.98 26.06 -7.05
C ASP A 46 8.32 26.35 -8.40
N LYS A 47 8.76 27.42 -9.07
CA LYS A 47 8.32 27.77 -10.43
C LYS A 47 8.50 26.59 -11.40
N THR A 48 9.56 25.82 -11.24
CA THR A 48 9.87 24.66 -12.10
C THR A 48 8.83 23.57 -11.96
N SER A 49 8.37 23.31 -10.73
CA SER A 49 7.31 22.36 -10.41
C SER A 49 6.01 22.71 -11.13
N VAL A 50 5.58 23.98 -11.04
CA VAL A 50 4.40 24.48 -11.76
C VAL A 50 4.57 24.39 -13.28
N THR A 51 5.77 24.70 -13.78
CA THR A 51 6.09 24.59 -15.21
C THR A 51 6.00 23.13 -15.70
N ARG A 52 6.39 22.17 -14.86
CA ARG A 52 6.23 20.74 -15.17
C ARG A 52 4.74 20.34 -15.18
N TRP A 53 3.93 20.87 -14.26
CA TRP A 53 2.48 20.63 -14.26
C TRP A 53 1.79 21.16 -15.51
N LEU A 54 2.17 22.37 -15.95
CA LEU A 54 1.73 22.95 -17.22
C LEU A 54 2.14 22.11 -18.45
N ARG A 55 3.27 21.41 -18.37
CA ARG A 55 3.73 20.45 -19.39
C ARG A 55 3.08 19.06 -19.25
N GLY A 56 2.04 18.91 -18.44
CA GLY A 56 1.28 17.68 -18.28
C GLY A 56 1.87 16.69 -17.27
N GLN A 57 2.84 17.09 -16.45
CA GLN A 57 3.25 16.26 -15.32
C GLN A 57 2.21 16.35 -14.20
N GLN A 58 1.69 15.21 -13.74
CA GLN A 58 0.75 15.21 -12.63
C GLN A 58 1.49 15.40 -11.28
N PRO A 59 1.05 16.34 -10.42
CA PRO A 59 1.44 16.36 -9.01
C PRO A 59 0.93 15.10 -8.30
N ARG A 60 1.60 14.70 -7.21
CA ARG A 60 1.30 13.46 -6.48
C ARG A 60 0.67 13.76 -5.13
N GLY A 61 0.09 12.72 -4.52
CA GLY A 61 -0.47 12.80 -3.17
C GLY A 61 -1.61 13.82 -3.08
N THR A 62 -1.64 14.59 -2.00
CA THR A 62 -2.67 15.59 -1.71
C THR A 62 -2.55 16.86 -2.56
N THR A 63 -1.41 17.06 -3.24
CA THR A 63 -1.09 18.30 -3.96
C THR A 63 -2.14 18.73 -5.00
N PRO A 64 -2.74 17.86 -5.84
CA PRO A 64 -3.81 18.26 -6.75
C PRO A 64 -4.99 18.96 -6.04
N ALA A 65 -5.38 18.46 -4.87
CA ALA A 65 -6.46 19.05 -4.07
C ALA A 65 -6.04 20.40 -3.46
N LEU A 66 -4.80 20.52 -2.99
CA LEU A 66 -4.26 21.79 -2.49
C LEU A 66 -4.21 22.86 -3.58
N ILE A 67 -3.79 22.50 -4.80
CA ILE A 67 -3.79 23.43 -5.93
C ILE A 67 -5.23 23.90 -6.20
N ALA A 68 -6.20 22.98 -6.27
CA ALA A 68 -7.61 23.32 -6.48
C ALA A 68 -8.17 24.23 -5.37
N GLU A 69 -7.80 24.00 -4.11
CA GLU A 69 -8.17 24.85 -2.98
C GLU A 69 -7.57 26.26 -3.07
N VAL A 70 -6.30 26.38 -3.48
CA VAL A 70 -5.66 27.70 -3.71
C VAL A 70 -6.43 28.51 -4.76
N PHE A 71 -6.86 27.88 -5.86
CA PHE A 71 -7.69 28.56 -6.86
C PHE A 71 -9.09 28.86 -6.36
N THR A 72 -9.70 27.95 -5.60
CA THR A 72 -11.02 28.15 -4.99
C THR A 72 -11.02 29.39 -4.10
N ARG A 73 -10.04 29.51 -3.19
CA ARG A 73 -9.88 30.69 -2.33
C ARG A 73 -9.67 31.98 -3.12
N ARG A 74 -8.95 31.92 -4.24
CA ARG A 74 -8.60 33.09 -5.06
C ARG A 74 -9.74 33.58 -5.94
N LEU A 75 -10.50 32.65 -6.54
CA LEU A 75 -11.53 32.93 -7.54
C LEU A 75 -12.95 32.95 -6.94
N GLY A 76 -13.13 32.55 -5.68
CA GLY A 76 -14.41 32.61 -4.99
C GLY A 76 -15.45 31.60 -5.48
N ARG A 77 -15.04 30.60 -6.26
CA ARG A 77 -15.88 29.51 -6.76
C ARG A 77 -15.22 28.16 -6.49
N ARG A 78 -16.03 27.15 -6.18
CA ARG A 78 -15.54 25.80 -5.92
C ARG A 78 -14.87 25.24 -7.17
N LEU A 79 -13.62 24.79 -7.02
CA LEU A 79 -12.85 24.12 -8.05
C LEU A 79 -12.30 22.79 -7.51
N THR A 80 -12.30 21.79 -8.37
CA THR A 80 -11.77 20.44 -8.11
C THR A 80 -10.46 20.23 -8.88
N ALA A 81 -9.66 19.23 -8.50
CA ALA A 81 -8.44 18.88 -9.22
C ALA A 81 -8.72 18.61 -10.72
N GLN A 82 -9.86 17.98 -11.01
CA GLN A 82 -10.30 17.69 -12.37
C GLN A 82 -10.61 18.96 -13.18
N ASP A 83 -11.17 19.99 -12.55
CA ASP A 83 -11.41 21.29 -13.22
C ASP A 83 -10.10 21.96 -13.65
N LEU A 84 -8.99 21.62 -12.97
CA LEU A 84 -7.64 22.09 -13.28
C LEU A 84 -6.90 21.17 -14.27
N GLY A 85 -7.52 20.08 -14.73
CA GLY A 85 -6.86 19.07 -15.57
C GLY A 85 -5.81 18.25 -14.82
N LEU A 86 -5.96 18.17 -13.50
CA LEU A 86 -5.11 17.37 -12.63
C LEU A 86 -5.83 16.08 -12.26
N ASP A 87 -5.06 15.02 -12.12
CA ASP A 87 -5.58 13.75 -11.62
C ASP A 87 -6.00 13.97 -10.17
N ALA A 88 -7.28 13.77 -9.89
CA ALA A 88 -7.73 13.74 -8.51
C ALA A 88 -7.13 12.53 -7.82
N CYS A 89 -6.44 12.78 -6.72
CA CYS A 89 -6.34 11.75 -5.72
C CYS A 89 -7.72 11.61 -5.07
N ALA A 90 -8.46 10.57 -5.43
CA ALA A 90 -9.53 10.12 -4.55
C ALA A 90 -8.87 9.85 -3.20
N PRO A 91 -9.36 10.39 -2.06
CA PRO A 91 -8.91 9.92 -0.76
C PRO A 91 -9.15 8.41 -0.76
N VAL A 92 -8.07 7.65 -0.86
CA VAL A 92 -8.17 6.20 -0.79
C VAL A 92 -8.27 5.91 0.69
N TYR A 93 -9.51 5.72 1.13
CA TYR A 93 -9.82 5.14 2.44
C TYR A 93 -9.44 3.65 2.48
N ALA A 94 -9.01 3.05 1.37
CA ALA A 94 -8.65 1.63 1.35
C ALA A 94 -7.51 1.36 2.33
N GLY A 95 -7.81 0.56 3.36
CA GLY A 95 -6.89 0.27 4.46
C GLY A 95 -6.95 1.24 5.64
N LEU A 96 -7.79 2.27 5.58
CA LEU A 96 -8.14 3.16 6.70
C LEU A 96 -9.54 2.83 7.25
N GLU A 97 -10.00 1.61 7.05
CA GLU A 97 -11.26 1.10 7.57
C GLU A 97 -10.96 0.35 8.88
N PHE A 98 -11.78 0.55 9.91
CA PHE A 98 -11.72 -0.28 11.10
C PHE A 98 -12.54 -1.54 10.85
N ALA A 99 -11.90 -2.71 10.94
CA ALA A 99 -12.58 -3.99 10.78
C ALA A 99 -13.50 -4.27 11.97
N GLY A 100 -14.75 -4.66 11.70
CA GLY A 100 -15.71 -5.07 12.71
C GLY A 100 -15.51 -6.50 13.22
N THR A 101 -14.70 -7.32 12.53
CA THR A 101 -14.36 -8.69 12.94
C THR A 101 -12.90 -9.06 12.61
N PRO A 102 -12.33 -10.11 13.25
CA PRO A 102 -11.00 -10.61 12.91
C PRO A 102 -10.86 -11.09 11.45
N GLU A 103 -11.90 -11.71 10.89
CA GLU A 103 -11.91 -12.18 9.50
C GLU A 103 -11.82 -11.00 8.52
N GLU A 104 -12.61 -9.96 8.75
CA GLU A 104 -12.57 -8.73 7.97
C GLU A 104 -11.19 -8.06 8.06
N ALA A 105 -10.58 -8.06 9.25
CA ALA A 105 -9.22 -7.54 9.43
C ALA A 105 -8.20 -8.31 8.57
N VAL A 106 -8.28 -9.64 8.54
CA VAL A 106 -7.41 -10.49 7.69
C VAL A 106 -7.63 -10.19 6.21
N ASP A 107 -8.88 -10.00 5.78
CA ASP A 107 -9.22 -9.70 4.39
C ASP A 107 -8.69 -8.32 3.96
N ILE A 108 -8.85 -7.30 4.79
CA ILE A 108 -8.33 -5.94 4.55
C ILE A 108 -6.80 -5.98 4.45
N VAL A 109 -6.11 -6.58 5.41
CA VAL A 109 -4.63 -6.68 5.41
C VAL A 109 -4.13 -7.48 4.22
N SER A 110 -4.78 -8.60 3.89
CA SER A 110 -4.42 -9.43 2.73
C SER A 110 -4.64 -8.68 1.41
N GLY A 111 -5.71 -7.88 1.32
CA GLY A 111 -5.99 -7.02 0.19
C GLY A 111 -4.94 -5.94 -0.01
N LEU A 112 -4.51 -5.29 1.08
CA LEU A 112 -3.41 -4.33 1.07
C LEU A 112 -2.09 -4.98 0.64
N TRP A 113 -1.76 -6.14 1.20
CA TRP A 113 -0.52 -6.86 0.87
C TRP A 113 -0.44 -7.26 -0.61
N ARG A 114 -1.55 -7.74 -1.20
CA ARG A 114 -1.62 -8.04 -2.64
C ARG A 114 -1.44 -6.79 -3.50
N LYS A 115 -2.00 -5.65 -3.08
CA LYS A 115 -1.84 -4.36 -3.76
C LYS A 115 -0.41 -3.84 -3.64
N ASP A 116 0.24 -4.05 -2.50
CA ASP A 116 1.63 -3.67 -2.25
C ASP A 116 2.63 -4.51 -3.06
N SER A 117 2.31 -5.80 -3.25
CA SER A 117 3.08 -6.71 -4.11
C SER A 117 2.93 -6.44 -5.62
N GLY A 118 2.08 -5.48 -6.01
CA GLY A 118 1.81 -5.10 -7.39
C GLY A 118 2.62 -3.89 -7.89
N SER A 119 2.13 -3.21 -8.93
CA SER A 119 2.81 -2.02 -9.47
C SER A 119 2.75 -0.84 -8.49
N HIS A 120 3.91 -0.40 -7.99
CA HIS A 120 4.07 0.79 -7.16
C HIS A 120 3.53 2.10 -7.80
N ALA A 121 3.18 2.09 -9.09
CA ALA A 121 2.60 3.24 -9.76
C ALA A 121 1.22 3.62 -9.19
N GLU A 122 0.41 2.66 -8.77
CA GLU A 122 -0.92 2.92 -8.20
C GLU A 122 -0.84 3.40 -6.75
N LEU A 123 0.10 2.86 -5.95
CA LEU A 123 0.33 3.30 -4.57
C LEU A 123 0.75 4.78 -4.49
N ARG A 124 1.50 5.28 -5.50
CA ARG A 124 1.92 6.69 -5.58
C ARG A 124 0.76 7.66 -5.85
N LYS A 125 -0.41 7.15 -6.24
CA LYS A 125 -1.62 7.94 -6.43
C LYS A 125 -2.45 8.02 -5.14
N ILE A 126 -2.10 7.28 -4.09
CA ILE A 126 -2.78 7.32 -2.80
C ILE A 126 -2.26 8.53 -2.02
N ALA A 127 -3.17 9.40 -1.59
CA ALA A 127 -2.88 10.48 -0.68
C ALA A 127 -3.49 10.17 0.68
N PHE A 128 -2.63 10.09 1.69
CA PHE A 128 -3.09 10.06 3.07
C PHE A 128 -3.59 11.44 3.49
N THR A 129 -4.71 11.49 4.20
CA THR A 129 -5.20 12.70 4.85
C THR A 129 -5.49 12.40 6.32
N PRO A 130 -5.08 13.24 7.29
CA PRO A 130 -5.36 13.01 8.70
C PRO A 130 -6.87 12.91 9.01
N ALA A 131 -7.71 13.64 8.27
CA ALA A 131 -9.17 13.55 8.38
C ALA A 131 -9.71 12.14 8.06
N GLY A 132 -9.00 11.36 7.24
CA GLY A 132 -9.34 9.98 6.95
C GLY A 132 -9.26 9.04 8.16
N LEU A 133 -8.55 9.43 9.23
CA LEU A 133 -8.46 8.65 10.46
C LEU A 133 -9.65 8.87 11.41
N VAL A 134 -10.46 9.92 11.21
CA VAL A 134 -11.52 10.27 12.18
C VAL A 134 -12.50 9.12 12.38
N VAL A 135 -12.97 8.51 11.30
CA VAL A 135 -13.92 7.40 11.34
C VAL A 135 -13.31 6.12 11.93
N PRO A 136 -12.19 5.57 11.42
CA PRO A 136 -11.61 4.36 12.00
C PRO A 136 -11.12 4.55 13.43
N SER A 137 -10.63 5.75 13.81
CA SER A 137 -10.26 6.03 15.21
C SER A 137 -11.48 6.07 16.13
N ARG A 138 -12.60 6.66 15.68
CA ARG A 138 -13.87 6.61 16.41
C ARG A 138 -14.33 5.16 16.56
N ASP A 139 -14.35 4.41 15.46
CA ASP A 139 -14.86 3.04 15.42
C ASP A 139 -14.01 2.10 16.28
N TRP A 140 -12.69 2.31 16.33
CA TRP A 140 -11.81 1.64 17.30
C TRP A 140 -12.14 1.99 18.76
N LEU A 141 -12.39 3.28 19.06
CA LEU A 141 -12.69 3.74 20.42
C LEU A 141 -14.03 3.21 20.96
N ILE A 142 -15.04 3.07 20.09
CA ILE A 142 -16.39 2.62 20.47
C ILE A 142 -16.63 1.14 20.17
N GLY A 143 -15.70 0.49 19.47
CA GLY A 143 -15.78 -0.90 19.06
C GLY A 143 -15.74 -1.84 20.26
N LYS A 144 -16.44 -2.97 20.13
CA LYS A 144 -16.31 -4.05 21.12
C LYS A 144 -15.00 -4.80 20.88
N ALA A 145 -14.39 -5.25 21.96
CA ALA A 145 -13.28 -6.18 21.87
C ALA A 145 -13.77 -7.50 21.25
N ASP A 146 -12.93 -8.09 20.40
CA ASP A 146 -13.20 -9.41 19.85
C ASP A 146 -13.18 -10.46 20.97
N ASP A 147 -14.26 -11.21 21.10
CA ASP A 147 -14.35 -12.28 22.10
C ASP A 147 -13.32 -13.41 21.83
N ARG A 148 -12.91 -13.57 20.56
CA ARG A 148 -11.93 -14.58 20.14
C ARG A 148 -11.21 -14.16 18.85
N VAL A 149 -9.88 -14.13 18.90
CA VAL A 149 -9.00 -13.81 17.75
C VAL A 149 -8.18 -15.03 17.29
N ALA A 150 -8.21 -16.12 18.07
CA ALA A 150 -7.48 -17.33 17.74
C ALA A 150 -8.14 -18.08 16.60
N ARG A 151 -7.35 -18.45 15.59
CA ARG A 151 -7.76 -19.40 14.54
C ARG A 151 -8.26 -20.67 15.21
N GLU A 152 -9.51 -21.06 14.95
CA GLU A 152 -9.97 -22.38 15.34
C GLU A 152 -9.01 -23.43 14.77
N PRO A 153 -8.58 -24.43 15.56
CA PRO A 153 -7.80 -25.52 15.01
C PRO A 153 -8.65 -26.14 13.91
N ALA A 154 -8.20 -25.99 12.66
CA ALA A 154 -8.84 -26.65 11.54
C ALA A 154 -8.95 -28.12 11.91
N VAL A 155 -10.15 -28.71 11.77
CA VAL A 155 -10.30 -30.16 11.77
C VAL A 155 -9.22 -30.67 10.84
N ARG A 156 -8.25 -31.42 11.37
CA ARG A 156 -7.22 -32.04 10.53
C ARG A 156 -7.99 -32.85 9.51
N VAL A 157 -8.02 -32.38 8.27
CA VAL A 157 -8.41 -33.21 7.14
C VAL A 157 -7.44 -34.37 7.22
N PRO A 158 -7.89 -35.62 7.44
CA PRO A 158 -6.98 -36.74 7.50
C PRO A 158 -6.18 -36.70 6.21
N ALA A 159 -4.84 -36.72 6.36
CA ALA A 159 -3.94 -36.73 5.23
C ALA A 159 -4.47 -37.77 4.24
N GLN A 160 -4.87 -37.31 3.06
CA GLN A 160 -5.28 -38.19 1.98
C GLN A 160 -4.19 -39.25 1.88
N ALA A 161 -4.54 -40.50 2.20
CA ALA A 161 -3.61 -41.60 2.11
C ALA A 161 -3.01 -41.55 0.71
N GLY A 162 -1.70 -41.28 0.64
CA GLY A 162 -0.97 -41.34 -0.62
C GLY A 162 -1.24 -42.70 -1.27
N PRO A 163 -1.21 -42.78 -2.61
CA PRO A 163 -1.57 -44.00 -3.32
C PRO A 163 -0.80 -45.19 -2.75
N ALA A 164 -1.55 -46.26 -2.45
CA ALA A 164 -1.03 -47.47 -1.83
C ALA A 164 0.25 -47.93 -2.53
N ARG A 165 1.36 -47.92 -1.79
CA ARG A 165 2.65 -48.44 -2.27
C ARG A 165 2.47 -49.93 -2.54
N ALA A 166 2.62 -50.32 -3.80
CA ALA A 166 2.57 -51.73 -4.22
C ALA A 166 3.61 -52.56 -3.43
N PRO A 167 3.30 -53.82 -3.08
CA PRO A 167 4.21 -54.65 -2.31
C PRO A 167 5.49 -54.94 -3.09
N ALA A 168 6.63 -54.76 -2.45
CA ALA A 168 7.94 -55.10 -3.01
C ALA A 168 8.09 -56.63 -3.13
N PRO A 169 8.75 -57.14 -4.19
CA PRO A 169 9.01 -58.57 -4.32
C PRO A 169 10.03 -59.05 -3.26
N PRO A 170 9.99 -60.33 -2.86
CA PRO A 170 10.84 -60.84 -1.80
C PRO A 170 12.29 -60.97 -2.31
N ALA A 171 13.21 -60.25 -1.67
CA ALA A 171 14.64 -60.42 -1.89
C ALA A 171 15.19 -61.47 -0.90
N GLU A 172 15.83 -62.48 -1.49
CA GLU A 172 16.49 -63.62 -0.86
C GLU A 172 17.51 -63.19 0.21
N ARG A 173 17.56 -63.96 1.30
CA ARG A 173 18.69 -63.92 2.24
C ARG A 173 19.91 -64.54 1.57
N PRO A 174 21.10 -63.99 1.81
CA PRO A 174 22.11 -64.88 2.36
C PRO A 174 22.85 -64.33 3.58
N SER A 175 23.33 -65.32 4.31
CA SER A 175 24.18 -65.34 5.50
C SER A 175 25.45 -64.49 5.42
N GLY A 176 25.90 -64.02 6.58
CA GLY A 176 27.31 -63.69 6.78
C GLY A 176 27.57 -62.78 7.98
N HIS A 177 27.86 -63.37 9.13
CA HIS A 177 28.50 -62.69 10.25
C HIS A 177 29.81 -62.02 9.82
N ARG A 178 30.01 -60.76 10.20
CA ARG A 178 31.35 -60.23 10.45
C ARG A 178 31.31 -59.21 11.58
N VAL A 179 31.85 -59.63 12.72
CA VAL A 179 32.16 -58.83 13.90
C VAL A 179 33.27 -57.85 13.55
N THR A 180 33.14 -56.57 13.91
CA THR A 180 34.26 -55.62 13.95
C THR A 180 34.09 -54.58 15.06
N GLY A 181 35.04 -54.57 16.00
CA GLY A 181 35.75 -53.38 16.48
C GLY A 181 35.08 -52.39 17.43
N GLY A 182 33.85 -52.62 17.90
CA GLY A 182 33.14 -51.67 18.79
C GLY A 182 32.69 -52.21 20.15
N ASP A 183 32.84 -53.52 20.40
CA ASP A 183 32.31 -54.22 21.59
C ASP A 183 33.15 -54.09 22.88
N LEU A 184 33.98 -53.05 23.01
CA LEU A 184 34.81 -52.87 24.20
C LEU A 184 34.90 -51.39 24.62
N ALA A 185 33.80 -50.81 25.11
CA ALA A 185 33.79 -49.80 26.19
C ALA A 185 32.41 -49.16 26.39
N ALA A 186 31.51 -49.81 27.15
CA ALA A 186 30.46 -49.10 27.93
C ALA A 186 29.78 -49.96 29.02
N LEU A 187 30.38 -51.09 29.44
CA LEU A 187 29.99 -51.78 30.69
C LEU A 187 30.95 -51.40 31.82
N ARG A 188 30.96 -50.12 32.23
CA ARG A 188 31.47 -49.67 33.54
C ARG A 188 30.77 -48.38 33.96
N SER A 189 29.74 -48.53 34.79
CA SER A 189 29.46 -47.81 36.04
C SER A 189 27.97 -47.53 36.24
N VAL A 190 27.29 -48.52 36.81
CA VAL A 190 26.35 -48.27 37.90
C VAL A 190 27.02 -48.87 39.14
N GLY A 191 27.15 -48.06 40.17
CA GLY A 191 27.82 -48.33 41.44
C GLY A 191 28.04 -47.02 42.14
#